data_AF-A0A2E9QXR5-F1
#
_entry.id   AF-A0A2E9QXR5-F1
#
_cell.length_a   1.000
_cell.length_b   1.000
_cell.length_c   1.000
_cell.angle_alpha   90.00
_cell.angle_beta   90.00
_cell.angle_gamma   90.00
#
_symmetry.space_group_name_H-M   'P 1'
#
loop_
_entity.id
_entity.type
_entity.pdbx_description
1 polymer ?
#
loop_
_entity_poly.entity_id
_entity_poly.type
_entity_poly.pdbx_seq_one_letter_code
_entity_poly.pdbx_strand_id
1 'polypeptide(L)'
;MSNEIERWQAYLDDELPPQQRRALEQEWVDMPDKKQAFEDFQAEQQQLHDILSPLKEDAQSFDVHAQFARLQPHLTGGIHETSTAWQWWTGGTLVATFAAAMLFFVLPNTTTQLIDAGTAPSKQWRIKGFSIQMLHQHKGQPHSTHTTNRTVLHPGDFVQFAFTTSESMHAMIVSLDEEGRCSRYIPLEHKESVWLQPGKGSLPQGEAIELDDSKGQERFFVLVSPKMFTFAEVKQTILQAFQKNNKRLKGLALSHRDWRVFQSVLITKQPKRRP
;
A
#
# COMPACT_ATOMS: atom_id res chain seq x y z
N MET A 1 -19.34 -4.88 31.95
CA MET A 1 -19.17 -6.01 31.00
C MET A 1 -18.03 -5.77 30.01
N SER A 2 -17.98 -4.68 29.23
CA SER A 2 -16.87 -4.44 28.25
C SER A 2 -15.45 -4.58 28.83
N ASN A 3 -15.21 -3.99 30.01
CA ASN A 3 -13.88 -3.98 30.64
C ASN A 3 -13.43 -5.36 31.16
N GLU A 4 -14.35 -6.30 31.35
CA GLU A 4 -14.04 -7.65 31.85
C GLU A 4 -13.62 -8.57 30.71
N ILE A 5 -14.32 -8.48 29.57
CA ILE A 5 -13.98 -9.18 28.33
C ILE A 5 -12.59 -8.73 27.83
N GLU A 6 -12.29 -7.43 27.87
CA GLU A 6 -10.97 -6.90 27.49
C GLU A 6 -9.85 -7.46 28.38
N ARG A 7 -10.08 -7.60 29.69
CA ARG A 7 -9.13 -8.23 30.62
C ARG A 7 -8.94 -9.72 30.33
N TRP A 8 -10.00 -10.44 29.99
CA TRP A 8 -9.92 -11.86 29.64
C TRP A 8 -9.18 -12.08 28.32
N GLN A 9 -9.44 -11.24 27.32
CA GLN A 9 -8.74 -11.27 26.05
C GLN A 9 -7.23 -11.04 26.26
N ALA A 10 -6.84 -10.00 27.00
CA ALA A 10 -5.45 -9.74 27.34
C ALA A 10 -4.78 -10.87 28.16
N TYR A 11 -5.54 -11.64 28.95
CA TYR A 11 -5.02 -12.82 29.65
C TYR A 11 -4.68 -13.96 28.69
N LEU A 12 -5.57 -14.23 27.71
CA LEU A 12 -5.40 -15.27 26.68
C LEU A 12 -4.26 -14.93 25.72
N ASP A 13 -4.11 -13.64 25.37
CA ASP A 13 -3.09 -13.17 24.44
C ASP A 13 -1.70 -12.98 25.08
N ASP A 14 -1.54 -13.35 26.36
CA ASP A 14 -0.31 -13.20 27.15
C ASP A 14 0.16 -11.74 27.33
N GLU A 15 -0.76 -10.78 27.22
CA GLU A 15 -0.46 -9.34 27.29
C GLU A 15 -0.54 -8.75 28.71
N LEU A 16 -1.15 -9.47 29.66
CA LEU A 16 -1.27 -9.01 31.04
C LEU A 16 0.08 -9.06 31.79
N PRO A 17 0.48 -7.98 32.50
CA PRO A 17 1.62 -8.01 33.42
C PRO A 17 1.49 -9.12 34.47
N PRO A 18 2.59 -9.76 34.92
CA PRO A 18 2.54 -10.89 35.84
C PRO A 18 1.76 -10.63 37.15
N GLN A 19 1.78 -9.40 37.64
CA GLN A 19 1.02 -9.00 38.84
C GLN A 19 -0.48 -9.00 38.59
N GLN A 20 -0.94 -8.50 37.43
CA GLN A 20 -2.35 -8.47 37.06
C GLN A 20 -2.87 -9.87 36.76
N ARG A 21 -2.04 -10.72 36.14
CA ARG A 21 -2.36 -12.13 35.90
C ARG A 21 -2.65 -12.87 37.20
N ARG A 22 -1.77 -12.77 38.19
CA ARG A 22 -1.96 -13.40 39.52
C ARG A 22 -3.19 -12.86 40.24
N ALA A 23 -3.46 -11.55 40.13
CA ALA A 23 -4.64 -10.95 40.73
C ALA A 23 -5.93 -11.50 40.10
N LEU A 24 -5.95 -11.69 38.77
CA LEU A 24 -7.08 -12.29 38.06
C LEU A 24 -7.27 -13.77 38.42
N GLU A 25 -6.18 -14.53 38.53
CA GLU A 25 -6.21 -15.92 38.97
C GLU A 25 -6.73 -16.07 40.41
N GLN A 26 -6.32 -15.17 41.31
CA GLN A 26 -6.84 -15.13 42.67
C GLN A 26 -8.33 -14.76 42.69
N GLU A 27 -8.75 -13.80 41.84
CA GLU A 27 -10.15 -13.42 41.68
C GLU A 27 -11.02 -14.62 41.24
N TRP A 28 -10.50 -15.51 40.39
CA TRP A 28 -11.17 -16.76 40.00
C TRP A 28 -11.23 -17.82 41.09
N VAL A 29 -10.24 -17.86 41.99
CA VAL A 29 -10.29 -18.72 43.18
C VAL A 29 -11.37 -18.22 44.15
N ASP A 30 -11.45 -16.91 44.34
CA ASP A 30 -12.39 -16.30 45.30
C ASP A 30 -13.82 -16.25 44.74
N MET A 31 -13.99 -16.21 43.40
CA MET A 31 -15.28 -16.08 42.71
C MET A 31 -15.45 -17.17 41.64
N PRO A 32 -15.93 -18.38 42.00
CA PRO A 32 -16.08 -19.50 41.05
C PRO A 32 -17.01 -19.18 39.87
N ASP A 33 -18.03 -18.33 40.08
CA ASP A 33 -18.93 -17.89 39.00
C ASP A 33 -18.19 -17.11 37.90
N LYS A 34 -17.18 -16.31 38.27
CA LYS A 34 -16.34 -15.59 37.29
C LYS A 34 -15.40 -16.52 36.55
N LYS A 35 -14.91 -17.56 37.22
CA LYS A 35 -14.10 -18.60 36.58
C LYS A 35 -14.93 -19.33 35.51
N GLN A 36 -16.17 -19.70 35.84
CA GLN A 36 -17.08 -20.33 34.88
C GLN A 36 -17.34 -19.41 33.68
N ALA A 37 -17.63 -18.12 33.91
CA ALA A 37 -17.86 -17.18 32.82
C ALA A 37 -16.64 -16.99 31.90
N PHE A 38 -15.42 -17.08 32.44
CA PHE A 38 -14.18 -17.09 31.65
C PHE A 38 -14.01 -18.37 30.83
N GLU A 39 -14.30 -19.54 31.41
CA GLU A 39 -14.25 -20.83 30.70
C GLU A 39 -15.27 -20.86 29.54
N ASP A 40 -16.48 -20.34 29.76
CA ASP A 40 -17.51 -20.22 28.72
C ASP A 40 -17.04 -19.29 27.59
N PHE A 41 -16.44 -18.15 27.93
CA PHE A 41 -15.86 -17.22 26.95
C PHE A 41 -14.71 -17.88 26.15
N GLN A 42 -13.83 -18.63 26.80
CA GLN A 42 -12.75 -19.34 26.12
C GLN A 42 -13.28 -20.41 25.16
N ALA A 43 -14.33 -21.15 25.56
CA ALA A 43 -14.99 -22.12 24.69
C ALA A 43 -15.62 -21.46 23.46
N GLU A 44 -16.25 -20.29 23.63
CA GLU A 44 -16.80 -19.51 22.51
C GLU A 44 -15.71 -19.05 21.53
N GLN A 45 -14.57 -18.56 22.03
CA GLN A 45 -13.43 -18.18 21.19
C GLN A 45 -12.85 -19.37 20.42
N GLN A 46 -12.70 -20.53 21.06
CA GLN A 46 -12.23 -21.75 20.40
C GLN A 46 -13.20 -22.19 19.30
N GLN A 47 -14.50 -22.14 19.57
CA GLN A 47 -15.53 -22.48 18.58
C GLN A 47 -15.49 -21.53 17.38
N LEU A 48 -15.31 -20.21 17.59
CA LEU A 48 -15.14 -19.25 16.51
C LEU A 48 -13.87 -19.52 15.70
N HIS A 49 -12.76 -19.80 16.38
CA HIS A 49 -11.50 -20.16 15.72
C HIS A 49 -11.68 -21.41 14.84
N ASP A 50 -12.32 -22.47 15.34
CA ASP A 50 -12.54 -23.71 14.60
C ASP A 50 -13.49 -23.52 13.40
N ILE A 51 -14.46 -22.60 13.50
CA ILE A 51 -15.34 -22.23 12.38
C ILE A 51 -14.58 -21.42 11.31
N LEU A 52 -13.69 -20.52 11.72
CA LEU A 52 -12.98 -19.62 10.81
C LEU A 52 -11.70 -20.23 10.22
N SER A 53 -11.09 -21.22 10.89
CA SER A 53 -9.85 -21.87 10.43
C SER A 53 -9.98 -22.50 9.04
N PRO A 54 -11.03 -23.27 8.71
CA PRO A 54 -11.22 -23.82 7.37
C PRO A 54 -11.41 -22.74 6.31
N LEU A 55 -12.07 -21.62 6.65
CA LEU A 55 -12.25 -20.49 5.74
C LEU A 55 -10.92 -19.78 5.42
N LYS A 56 -9.96 -19.82 6.35
CA LYS A 56 -8.61 -19.28 6.17
C LYS A 56 -7.74 -20.22 5.33
N GLU A 57 -7.95 -21.53 5.40
CA GLU A 57 -7.24 -22.52 4.57
C GLU A 57 -7.78 -22.61 3.13
N ASP A 58 -9.10 -22.45 2.94
CA ASP A 58 -9.74 -22.38 1.62
C ASP A 58 -9.48 -21.05 0.88
N ALA A 59 -8.96 -20.04 1.58
CA ALA A 59 -8.27 -18.90 0.97
C ALA A 59 -6.90 -19.38 0.44
N GLN A 60 -6.95 -20.33 -0.50
CA GLN A 60 -5.82 -20.94 -1.18
C GLN A 60 -4.75 -19.91 -1.52
N SER A 61 -3.55 -20.19 -1.03
CA SER A 61 -2.26 -19.59 -1.40
C SER A 61 -2.29 -18.81 -2.71
N PHE A 62 -2.61 -17.52 -2.60
CA PHE A 62 -2.39 -16.58 -3.68
C PHE A 62 -0.88 -16.40 -3.77
N ASP A 63 -0.22 -17.05 -4.72
CA ASP A 63 1.21 -16.87 -4.95
C ASP A 63 1.46 -15.48 -5.55
N VAL A 64 1.46 -14.48 -4.67
CA VAL A 64 1.73 -13.07 -4.98
C VAL A 64 3.08 -12.95 -5.67
N HIS A 65 4.07 -13.76 -5.31
CA HIS A 65 5.39 -13.67 -5.91
C HIS A 65 5.39 -14.12 -7.37
N ALA A 66 4.72 -15.22 -7.72
CA ALA A 66 4.57 -15.64 -9.10
C ALA A 66 3.75 -14.64 -9.94
N GLN A 67 2.68 -14.06 -9.37
CA GLN A 67 1.89 -13.04 -10.08
C GLN A 67 2.64 -11.72 -10.25
N PHE A 68 3.35 -11.26 -9.21
CA PHE A 68 4.15 -10.04 -9.26
C PHE A 68 5.32 -10.17 -10.23
N ALA A 69 6.00 -11.33 -10.26
CA ALA A 69 7.06 -11.61 -11.23
C ALA A 69 6.56 -11.51 -12.69
N ARG A 70 5.31 -11.89 -12.96
CA ARG A 70 4.69 -11.73 -14.29
C ARG A 70 4.38 -10.27 -14.64
N LEU A 71 4.07 -9.43 -13.66
CA LEU A 71 3.77 -8.01 -13.88
C LEU A 71 5.02 -7.12 -13.96
N GLN A 72 6.13 -7.51 -13.33
CA GLN A 72 7.40 -6.77 -13.35
C GLN A 72 7.82 -6.20 -14.73
N PRO A 73 7.81 -6.96 -15.85
CA PRO A 73 8.22 -6.42 -17.16
C PRO A 73 7.36 -5.24 -17.62
N HIS A 74 6.09 -5.18 -17.24
CA HIS A 74 5.18 -4.09 -17.59
C HIS A 74 5.32 -2.87 -16.68
N LEU A 75 5.83 -3.04 -15.45
CA LEU A 75 6.10 -1.92 -14.51
C LEU A 75 7.39 -1.20 -14.81
N THR A 76 8.34 -1.89 -15.44
CA THR A 76 9.56 -1.32 -16.00
C THR A 76 9.37 -0.83 -17.44
N GLY A 77 8.20 -1.06 -18.04
CA GLY A 77 7.90 -0.79 -19.43
C GLY A 77 7.49 0.66 -19.67
N GLY A 78 8.44 1.49 -20.10
CA GLY A 78 8.18 2.59 -21.02
C GLY A 78 7.57 3.85 -20.41
N ILE A 79 8.41 4.64 -19.71
CA ILE A 79 8.35 6.07 -19.99
C ILE A 79 8.87 6.18 -21.43
N HIS A 80 7.96 6.18 -22.42
CA HIS A 80 8.32 6.70 -23.72
C HIS A 80 8.76 8.14 -23.47
N GLU A 81 10.08 8.37 -23.47
CA GLU A 81 10.62 9.65 -23.84
C GLU A 81 10.00 9.98 -25.19
N THR A 82 8.92 10.76 -25.19
CA THR A 82 8.61 11.58 -26.34
C THR A 82 9.73 12.61 -26.41
N SER A 83 10.86 12.20 -26.98
CA SER A 83 11.87 13.09 -27.50
C SER A 83 11.24 13.81 -28.69
N THR A 84 10.39 14.80 -28.39
CA THR A 84 10.12 15.89 -29.32
C THR A 84 11.35 16.78 -29.34
N ALA A 85 12.43 16.25 -29.90
CA ALA A 85 13.50 17.00 -30.53
C ALA A 85 13.28 16.88 -32.04
N TRP A 86 12.24 17.53 -32.54
CA TRP A 86 12.16 17.89 -33.95
C TRP A 86 12.19 19.41 -34.05
N GLN A 87 13.37 19.87 -34.45
CA GLN A 87 13.70 21.15 -35.06
C GLN A 87 12.50 21.80 -35.75
N TRP A 88 12.25 23.09 -35.51
CA TRP A 88 11.84 24.04 -36.55
C TRP A 88 12.38 25.45 -36.19
N TRP A 89 13.34 25.92 -37.01
CA TRP A 89 13.70 27.32 -37.31
C TRP A 89 14.40 28.11 -36.18
N THR A 90 15.72 28.29 -36.13
CA THR A 90 16.62 29.01 -37.06
C THR A 90 15.99 30.21 -37.79
N GLY A 91 16.17 31.40 -37.20
CA GLY A 91 16.04 32.68 -37.88
C GLY A 91 16.62 33.80 -37.01
N GLY A 92 17.85 34.21 -37.27
CA GLY A 92 18.47 35.34 -36.55
C GLY A 92 19.99 35.28 -36.49
N THR A 93 20.63 35.49 -37.63
CA THR A 93 22.03 35.88 -37.81
C THR A 93 22.54 36.88 -36.76
N LEU A 94 23.71 36.61 -36.15
CA LEU A 94 24.75 37.63 -36.00
C LEU A 94 26.14 36.96 -36.02
N VAL A 95 26.94 37.43 -36.97
CA VAL A 95 28.34 37.11 -37.23
C VAL A 95 29.22 37.94 -36.29
N ALA A 96 30.23 37.33 -35.68
CA ALA A 96 31.49 38.01 -35.34
C ALA A 96 32.62 37.00 -35.09
N THR A 97 33.41 36.82 -36.14
CA THR A 97 34.82 36.41 -36.20
C THR A 97 35.69 36.79 -34.99
N PHE A 98 36.46 35.84 -34.45
CA PHE A 98 37.88 35.98 -34.03
C PHE A 98 38.49 34.57 -34.08
N ALA A 99 39.27 34.25 -35.10
CA ALA A 99 40.70 34.53 -35.26
C ALA A 99 41.54 33.32 -34.84
N ALA A 100 42.35 32.89 -35.79
CA ALA A 100 43.18 31.71 -35.78
C ALA A 100 44.42 31.86 -34.90
N ALA A 101 45.00 30.69 -34.61
CA ALA A 101 46.41 30.42 -34.31
C ALA A 101 46.94 30.77 -32.91
N MET A 102 47.24 29.74 -32.12
CA MET A 102 48.65 29.37 -31.93
C MET A 102 48.83 27.92 -31.45
N LEU A 103 49.62 27.24 -32.28
CA LEU A 103 50.42 26.05 -32.09
C LEU A 103 51.12 26.01 -30.70
N PHE A 104 51.05 24.88 -29.98
CA PHE A 104 52.21 24.36 -29.22
C PHE A 104 52.08 22.85 -28.99
N PHE A 105 52.96 22.12 -29.68
CA PHE A 105 53.37 20.75 -29.40
C PHE A 105 54.07 20.69 -28.04
N VAL A 106 53.58 19.87 -27.11
CA VAL A 106 54.41 19.20 -26.10
C VAL A 106 53.80 17.83 -25.80
N LEU A 107 54.49 16.77 -26.25
CA LEU A 107 54.29 15.39 -25.80
C LEU A 107 54.77 15.25 -24.34
N PRO A 108 54.06 14.49 -23.50
CA PRO A 108 54.76 13.63 -22.57
C PRO A 108 54.19 12.20 -22.51
N ASN A 109 55.10 11.25 -22.75
CA ASN A 109 55.22 9.92 -22.14
C ASN A 109 53.93 9.12 -21.89
N THR A 110 53.60 8.26 -22.87
CA THR A 110 52.81 7.05 -22.68
C THR A 110 53.52 6.09 -21.73
N THR A 111 53.23 6.22 -20.44
CA THR A 111 53.38 5.11 -19.48
C THR A 111 52.16 4.22 -19.65
N THR A 112 52.34 3.10 -20.34
CA THR A 112 51.36 2.03 -20.46
C THR A 112 51.17 1.38 -19.08
N GLN A 113 50.26 1.92 -18.27
CA GLN A 113 49.70 1.17 -17.15
C GLN A 113 48.78 0.10 -17.73
N LEU A 114 49.10 -1.17 -17.47
CA LEU A 114 48.17 -2.29 -17.60
C LEU A 114 47.03 -2.04 -16.61
N ILE A 115 45.98 -1.37 -17.09
CA ILE A 115 44.72 -1.23 -16.37
C ILE A 115 44.08 -2.61 -16.45
N ASP A 116 44.07 -3.30 -15.30
CA ASP A 116 43.18 -4.42 -15.04
C ASP A 116 41.82 -4.13 -15.65
N ALA A 117 41.27 -5.08 -16.40
CA ALA A 117 39.92 -4.99 -16.96
C ALA A 117 38.92 -4.96 -15.80
N GLY A 118 38.80 -3.79 -15.18
CA GLY A 118 37.86 -3.45 -14.14
C GLY A 118 36.50 -3.59 -14.77
N THR A 119 35.81 -4.65 -14.36
CA THR A 119 34.39 -4.87 -14.55
C THR A 119 33.68 -3.53 -14.49
N ALA A 120 33.23 -3.06 -15.66
CA ALA A 120 32.54 -1.78 -15.77
C ALA A 120 31.44 -1.76 -14.71
N PRO A 121 31.35 -0.71 -13.87
CA PRO A 121 30.33 -0.66 -12.83
C PRO A 121 28.98 -0.84 -13.53
N SER A 122 28.32 -1.97 -13.26
CA SER A 122 27.00 -2.25 -13.81
C SER A 122 26.14 -1.05 -13.43
N LYS A 123 25.67 -0.31 -14.44
CA LYS A 123 24.89 0.92 -14.29
C LYS A 123 23.62 0.58 -13.50
N GLN A 124 23.73 0.64 -12.17
CA GLN A 124 22.65 0.32 -11.26
C GLN A 124 21.66 1.48 -11.34
N TRP A 125 20.55 1.25 -12.03
CA TRP A 125 19.49 2.22 -12.17
C TRP A 125 18.91 2.53 -10.79
N ARG A 126 19.30 3.67 -10.22
CA ARG A 126 18.75 4.17 -8.96
C ARG A 126 17.34 4.70 -9.22
N ILE A 127 16.33 3.88 -8.94
CA ILE A 127 14.94 4.31 -8.89
C ILE A 127 14.85 5.40 -7.83
N LYS A 128 14.53 6.63 -8.23
CA LYS A 128 14.30 7.74 -7.31
C LYS A 128 12.81 7.81 -7.01
N GLY A 129 12.43 7.58 -5.75
CA GLY A 129 11.11 7.91 -5.23
C GLY A 129 10.25 6.72 -4.83
N PHE A 130 8.98 7.02 -4.59
CA PHE A 130 7.90 6.09 -4.25
C PHE A 130 7.01 5.92 -5.47
N SER A 131 6.62 4.69 -5.78
CA SER A 131 5.56 4.36 -6.72
C SER A 131 4.67 3.30 -6.12
N ILE A 132 3.37 3.39 -6.42
CA ILE A 132 2.38 2.41 -6.02
C ILE A 132 1.32 2.32 -7.09
N GLN A 133 0.76 1.14 -7.25
CA GLN A 133 -0.33 0.87 -8.16
C GLN A 133 -1.33 -0.07 -7.50
N MET A 134 -2.60 0.15 -7.79
CA MET A 134 -3.65 -0.78 -7.40
C MET A 134 -3.81 -1.82 -8.51
N LEU A 135 -3.83 -3.08 -8.13
CA LEU A 135 -4.13 -4.22 -8.98
C LEU A 135 -5.50 -4.77 -8.57
N HIS A 136 -6.23 -5.34 -9.51
CA HIS A 136 -7.44 -6.10 -9.21
C HIS A 136 -7.45 -7.42 -9.96
N GLN A 137 -8.18 -8.39 -9.43
CA GLN A 137 -8.41 -9.68 -10.04
C GLN A 137 -9.89 -10.01 -9.88
N HIS A 138 -10.54 -10.34 -11.00
CA HIS A 138 -11.92 -10.78 -10.93
C HIS A 138 -12.03 -12.18 -10.32
N LYS A 139 -13.07 -12.42 -9.52
CA LYS A 139 -13.29 -13.73 -8.89
C LYS A 139 -13.35 -14.85 -9.93
N GLY A 140 -12.46 -15.84 -9.81
CA GLY A 140 -12.33 -16.97 -10.72
C GLY A 140 -11.43 -16.73 -11.95
N GLN A 141 -10.86 -15.54 -12.11
CA GLN A 141 -9.84 -15.27 -13.14
C GLN A 141 -8.44 -15.53 -12.58
N PRO A 142 -7.49 -16.06 -13.37
CA PRO A 142 -6.15 -16.43 -12.86
C PRO A 142 -5.16 -15.26 -12.80
N HIS A 143 -5.51 -14.08 -13.32
CA HIS A 143 -4.57 -12.98 -13.51
C HIS A 143 -5.13 -11.67 -12.97
N SER A 144 -4.30 -10.95 -12.22
CA SER A 144 -4.56 -9.57 -11.86
C SER A 144 -4.25 -8.60 -13.00
N THR A 145 -4.96 -7.47 -13.05
CA THR A 145 -4.71 -6.37 -13.97
C THR A 145 -4.63 -5.04 -13.22
N HIS A 146 -4.06 -4.01 -13.86
CA HIS A 146 -3.93 -2.69 -13.24
C HIS A 146 -5.30 -2.00 -13.13
N THR A 147 -5.62 -1.53 -11.92
CA THR A 147 -6.84 -0.77 -11.63
C THR A 147 -6.61 0.70 -11.93
N THR A 148 -7.40 1.24 -12.85
CA THR A 148 -7.38 2.66 -13.21
C THR A 148 -8.61 3.39 -12.70
N ASN A 149 -8.62 4.72 -12.79
CA ASN A 149 -9.81 5.50 -12.43
C ASN A 149 -11.03 5.08 -13.27
N ARG A 150 -12.15 4.88 -12.58
CA ARG A 150 -13.45 4.40 -13.07
C ARG A 150 -13.46 2.95 -13.56
N THR A 151 -12.47 2.15 -13.13
CA THR A 151 -12.54 0.69 -13.34
C THR A 151 -13.81 0.14 -12.70
N VAL A 152 -14.53 -0.71 -13.44
CA VAL A 152 -15.70 -1.42 -12.93
C VAL A 152 -15.23 -2.72 -12.29
N LEU A 153 -15.51 -2.88 -11.01
CA LEU A 153 -15.25 -4.10 -10.25
C LEU A 153 -16.58 -4.66 -9.76
N HIS A 154 -16.54 -5.88 -9.24
CA HIS A 154 -17.69 -6.56 -8.67
C HIS A 154 -17.41 -6.90 -7.20
N PRO A 155 -18.47 -6.98 -6.37
CA PRO A 155 -18.37 -7.69 -5.10
C PRO A 155 -17.66 -9.04 -5.23
N GLY A 156 -16.74 -9.30 -4.30
CA GLY A 156 -15.91 -10.50 -4.30
C GLY A 156 -14.69 -10.47 -5.23
N ASP A 157 -14.48 -9.40 -6.00
CA ASP A 157 -13.21 -9.20 -6.71
C ASP A 157 -12.10 -8.88 -5.70
N PHE A 158 -10.87 -9.26 -6.02
CA PHE A 158 -9.71 -9.06 -5.14
C PHE A 158 -8.93 -7.82 -5.56
N VAL A 159 -8.40 -7.09 -4.58
CA VAL A 159 -7.52 -5.92 -4.82
C VAL A 159 -6.22 -6.04 -4.05
N GLN A 160 -5.13 -5.57 -4.65
CA GLN A 160 -3.80 -5.56 -4.03
C GLN A 160 -3.04 -4.31 -4.46
N PHE A 161 -2.15 -3.80 -3.62
CA PHE A 161 -1.35 -2.63 -3.94
C PHE A 161 0.11 -2.99 -4.08
N ALA A 162 0.62 -2.94 -5.30
CA ALA A 162 2.02 -3.18 -5.61
C ALA A 162 2.81 -1.88 -5.47
N PHE A 163 3.91 -1.87 -4.71
CA PHE A 163 4.72 -0.68 -4.50
C PHE A 163 6.21 -0.90 -4.78
N THR A 164 6.90 0.21 -5.03
CA THR A 164 8.37 0.32 -5.03
C THR A 164 8.75 1.60 -4.32
N THR A 165 9.70 1.56 -3.38
CA THR A 165 10.15 2.74 -2.65
C THR A 165 11.65 2.77 -2.51
N SER A 166 12.26 3.95 -2.67
CA SER A 166 13.70 4.17 -2.45
C SER A 166 14.03 4.59 -1.02
N GLU A 167 13.03 4.99 -0.24
CA GLU A 167 13.18 5.53 1.11
C GLU A 167 12.15 4.89 2.03
N SER A 168 12.47 4.83 3.32
CA SER A 168 11.52 4.34 4.31
C SER A 168 10.44 5.38 4.59
N MET A 169 9.19 4.96 4.72
CA MET A 169 8.07 5.84 5.01
C MET A 169 6.89 5.09 5.61
N HIS A 170 6.01 5.82 6.28
CA HIS A 170 4.72 5.31 6.71
C HIS A 170 3.70 5.38 5.58
N ALA A 171 2.88 4.34 5.44
CA ALA A 171 1.79 4.28 4.47
C ALA A 171 0.47 3.81 5.11
N MET A 172 -0.64 4.28 4.56
CA MET A 172 -1.97 3.80 4.90
C MET A 172 -2.82 3.80 3.64
N ILE A 173 -3.65 2.76 3.46
CA ILE A 173 -4.61 2.70 2.38
C ILE A 173 -6.00 2.69 3.00
N VAL A 174 -6.80 3.66 2.61
CA VAL A 174 -8.17 3.83 3.08
C VAL A 174 -9.09 4.00 1.88
N SER A 175 -10.35 3.66 2.06
CA SER A 175 -11.40 3.94 1.08
C SER A 175 -12.49 4.81 1.67
N LEU A 176 -13.27 5.42 0.77
CA LEU A 176 -14.50 6.13 1.07
C LEU A 176 -15.52 5.74 0.00
N ASP A 177 -16.67 5.22 0.42
CA ASP A 177 -17.79 4.92 -0.48
C ASP A 177 -18.76 6.11 -0.64
N GLU A 178 -19.77 5.92 -1.49
CA GLU A 178 -20.77 6.95 -1.79
C GLU A 178 -21.72 7.25 -0.63
N GLU A 179 -21.89 6.32 0.32
CA GLU A 179 -22.61 6.55 1.57
C GLU A 179 -21.78 7.37 2.59
N GLY A 180 -20.49 7.54 2.34
CA GLY A 180 -19.56 8.22 3.24
C GLY A 180 -19.01 7.33 4.34
N ARG A 181 -19.11 6.00 4.20
CA ARG A 181 -18.41 5.06 5.08
C ARG A 181 -16.93 5.05 4.68
N CYS A 182 -16.08 5.35 5.65
CA CYS A 182 -14.63 5.33 5.48
C CYS A 182 -14.07 4.06 6.12
N SER A 183 -13.40 3.26 5.31
CA SER A 183 -12.85 1.95 5.67
C SER A 183 -11.33 1.95 5.55
N ARG A 184 -10.65 1.24 6.46
CA ARG A 184 -9.20 1.04 6.40
C ARG A 184 -8.94 -0.28 5.70
N TYR A 185 -8.11 -0.23 4.66
CA TYR A 185 -7.65 -1.42 3.93
C TYR A 185 -6.24 -1.82 4.37
N ILE A 186 -5.34 -0.85 4.60
CA ILE A 186 -3.98 -1.12 5.04
C ILE A 186 -3.53 -0.12 6.10
N PRO A 187 -2.90 -0.57 7.20
CA PRO A 187 -2.83 -1.98 7.63
C PRO A 187 -4.22 -2.51 8.04
N LEU A 188 -4.38 -3.83 8.26
CA LEU A 188 -5.63 -4.45 8.72
C LEU A 188 -5.67 -4.62 10.25
N GLU A 189 -4.55 -4.93 10.86
CA GLU A 189 -4.46 -5.29 12.29
C GLU A 189 -4.36 -4.06 13.21
N HIS A 190 -3.67 -2.99 12.79
CA HIS A 190 -3.35 -1.85 13.66
C HIS A 190 -3.91 -0.52 13.17
N LYS A 191 -4.29 0.38 14.09
CA LYS A 191 -4.92 1.66 13.70
C LYS A 191 -3.93 2.69 13.17
N GLU A 192 -2.63 2.41 13.26
CA GLU A 192 -1.52 3.24 12.80
C GLU A 192 -1.10 2.89 11.37
N SER A 193 -0.46 3.84 10.68
CA SER A 193 0.18 3.62 9.38
C SER A 193 1.32 2.60 9.44
N VAL A 194 1.43 1.72 8.44
CA VAL A 194 2.50 0.71 8.34
C VAL A 194 3.82 1.32 7.89
N TRP A 195 4.94 0.89 8.47
CA TRP A 195 6.29 1.28 8.03
C TRP A 195 6.72 0.47 6.81
N LEU A 196 7.05 1.16 5.71
CA LEU A 196 7.59 0.59 4.49
C LEU A 196 9.11 0.76 4.46
N GLN A 197 9.82 -0.34 4.20
CA GLN A 197 11.27 -0.31 3.95
C GLN A 197 11.56 -0.09 2.47
N PRO A 198 12.76 0.44 2.11
CA PRO A 198 13.21 0.53 0.73
C PRO A 198 13.18 -0.82 0.03
N GLY A 199 12.64 -0.86 -1.19
CA GLY A 199 12.49 -2.09 -1.96
C GLY A 199 11.19 -2.15 -2.75
N LYS A 200 10.80 -3.37 -3.12
CA LYS A 200 9.54 -3.68 -3.81
C LYS A 200 8.70 -4.58 -2.92
N GLY A 201 7.39 -4.46 -2.99
CA GLY A 201 6.48 -5.32 -2.22
C GLY A 201 5.03 -5.13 -2.63
N SER A 202 4.14 -5.81 -1.89
CA SER A 202 2.70 -5.65 -1.99
C SER A 202 2.08 -5.28 -0.64
N LEU A 203 0.92 -4.64 -0.68
CA LEU A 203 0.08 -4.33 0.47
C LEU A 203 -1.36 -4.83 0.19
N PRO A 204 -1.92 -5.70 1.04
CA PRO A 204 -1.24 -6.38 2.16
C PRO A 204 -0.14 -7.32 1.63
N GLN A 205 0.81 -7.68 2.50
CA GLN A 205 1.89 -8.59 2.11
C GLN A 205 1.33 -9.99 1.89
N GLY A 206 1.69 -10.63 0.78
CA GLY A 206 1.30 -12.03 0.51
C GLY A 206 -0.18 -12.27 0.19
N GLU A 207 -1.03 -11.26 0.32
CA GLU A 207 -2.49 -11.43 0.21
C GLU A 207 -3.12 -10.34 -0.65
N ALA A 208 -4.32 -10.63 -1.16
CA ALA A 208 -5.20 -9.67 -1.81
C ALA A 208 -6.47 -9.54 -0.97
N ILE A 209 -7.05 -8.34 -0.93
CA ILE A 209 -8.25 -8.06 -0.14
C ILE A 209 -9.47 -8.28 -1.03
N GLU A 210 -10.40 -9.12 -0.58
CA GLU A 210 -11.70 -9.29 -1.24
C GLU A 210 -12.56 -8.04 -1.02
N LEU A 211 -13.14 -7.50 -2.09
CA LEU A 211 -14.08 -6.38 -2.02
C LEU A 211 -15.42 -6.85 -1.44
N ASP A 212 -15.96 -6.07 -0.52
CA ASP A 212 -17.24 -6.33 0.12
C ASP A 212 -18.44 -6.31 -0.86
N ASP A 213 -19.61 -6.70 -0.34
CA ASP A 213 -20.86 -6.75 -1.09
C ASP A 213 -21.51 -5.38 -1.36
N SER A 214 -20.87 -4.29 -0.94
CA SER A 214 -21.42 -2.95 -1.20
C SER A 214 -21.28 -2.59 -2.68
N LYS A 215 -22.21 -1.76 -3.14
CA LYS A 215 -22.34 -1.36 -4.54
C LYS A 215 -22.12 0.14 -4.65
N GLY A 216 -21.90 0.61 -5.88
CA GLY A 216 -21.74 2.03 -6.13
C GLY A 216 -20.29 2.47 -6.22
N GLN A 217 -20.05 3.77 -6.08
CA GLN A 217 -18.72 4.34 -6.19
C GLN A 217 -17.91 4.16 -4.90
N GLU A 218 -16.63 3.83 -5.05
CA GLU A 218 -15.68 3.77 -3.94
C GLU A 218 -14.38 4.42 -4.37
N ARG A 219 -13.82 5.29 -3.54
CA ARG A 219 -12.54 5.95 -3.78
C ARG A 219 -11.51 5.48 -2.79
N PHE A 220 -10.44 4.90 -3.31
CA PHE A 220 -9.23 4.56 -2.56
C PHE A 220 -8.28 5.75 -2.50
N PHE A 221 -7.59 5.88 -1.38
CA PHE A 221 -6.52 6.83 -1.14
C PHE A 221 -5.31 6.10 -0.58
N VAL A 222 -4.18 6.24 -1.26
CA VAL A 222 -2.88 5.83 -0.73
C VAL A 222 -2.25 7.06 -0.08
N LEU A 223 -2.10 7.00 1.24
CA LEU A 223 -1.54 8.06 2.06
C LEU A 223 -0.11 7.69 2.45
N VAL A 224 0.81 8.65 2.37
CA VAL A 224 2.21 8.45 2.77
C VAL A 224 2.72 9.59 3.63
N SER A 225 3.65 9.27 4.54
CA SER A 225 4.27 10.23 5.45
C SER A 225 5.66 9.77 5.90
N PRO A 226 6.60 10.69 6.19
CA PRO A 226 7.81 10.35 6.93
C PRO A 226 7.55 10.01 8.42
N LYS A 227 6.37 10.31 8.96
CA LYS A 227 5.99 10.08 10.37
C LYS A 227 4.80 9.12 10.47
N MET A 228 4.68 8.44 11.60
CA MET A 228 3.50 7.63 11.90
C MET A 228 2.25 8.51 12.02
N PHE A 229 1.12 8.02 11.53
CA PHE A 229 -0.18 8.68 11.66
C PHE A 229 -1.30 7.64 11.88
N THR A 230 -2.46 8.09 12.36
CA THR A 230 -3.54 7.18 12.77
C THR A 230 -4.74 7.21 11.83
N PHE A 231 -5.50 6.11 11.80
CA PHE A 231 -6.71 6.01 11.01
C PHE A 231 -7.80 6.98 11.47
N ALA A 232 -7.85 7.30 12.77
CA ALA A 232 -8.82 8.25 13.32
C ALA A 232 -8.65 9.65 12.70
N GLU A 233 -7.41 10.14 12.63
CA GLU A 233 -7.06 11.44 12.02
C GLU A 233 -7.38 11.46 10.52
N VAL A 234 -7.03 10.38 9.81
CA VAL A 234 -7.31 10.21 8.38
C VAL A 234 -8.81 10.21 8.12
N LYS A 235 -9.57 9.40 8.87
CA LYS A 235 -11.02 9.29 8.74
C LYS A 235 -11.69 10.64 8.97
N GLN A 236 -11.31 11.37 10.02
CA GLN A 236 -11.84 12.70 10.29
C GLN A 236 -11.58 13.65 9.11
N THR A 237 -10.36 13.67 8.57
CA THR A 237 -9.98 14.53 7.45
C THR A 237 -10.78 14.20 6.18
N ILE A 238 -10.93 12.90 5.87
CA ILE A 238 -11.70 12.42 4.72
C ILE A 238 -13.17 12.82 4.83
N LEU A 239 -13.78 12.58 5.98
CA LEU A 239 -15.20 12.90 6.19
C LEU A 239 -15.45 14.42 6.10
N GLN A 240 -14.57 15.25 6.66
CA GLN A 240 -14.67 16.70 6.52
C GLN A 240 -14.56 17.15 5.06
N ALA A 241 -13.58 16.61 4.31
CA ALA A 241 -13.43 16.90 2.89
C ALA A 241 -14.63 16.45 2.08
N PHE A 242 -15.20 15.28 2.40
CA PHE A 242 -16.39 14.74 1.75
C PHE A 242 -17.61 15.63 1.95
N GLN A 243 -17.85 16.11 3.18
CA GLN A 243 -18.92 17.07 3.46
C GLN A 243 -18.72 18.38 2.68
N LYS A 244 -17.49 18.93 2.70
CA LYS A 244 -17.15 20.15 1.94
C LYS A 244 -17.34 19.98 0.43
N ASN A 245 -17.14 18.77 -0.08
CA ASN A 245 -17.35 18.42 -1.49
C ASN A 245 -18.80 17.98 -1.79
N ASN A 246 -19.78 18.42 -0.99
CA ASN A 246 -21.20 18.08 -1.14
C ASN A 246 -21.47 16.58 -1.23
N LYS A 247 -20.74 15.77 -0.44
CA LYS A 247 -20.84 14.30 -0.43
C LYS A 247 -20.59 13.65 -1.79
N ARG A 248 -19.72 14.25 -2.62
CA ARG A 248 -19.30 13.69 -3.91
C ARG A 248 -17.92 13.08 -3.80
N LEU A 249 -17.76 11.85 -4.29
CA LEU A 249 -16.43 11.22 -4.39
C LEU A 249 -15.61 11.81 -5.53
N LYS A 250 -16.24 12.26 -6.62
CA LYS A 250 -15.52 12.85 -7.76
C LYS A 250 -14.89 14.18 -7.36
N GLY A 251 -13.58 14.31 -7.62
CA GLY A 251 -12.83 15.54 -7.33
C GLY A 251 -12.52 15.76 -5.85
N LEU A 252 -12.76 14.76 -5.00
CA LEU A 252 -12.44 14.84 -3.58
C LEU A 252 -10.93 14.99 -3.38
N ALA A 253 -10.51 16.15 -2.88
CA ALA A 253 -9.13 16.45 -2.56
C ALA A 253 -8.93 16.46 -1.04
N LEU A 254 -7.88 15.80 -0.57
CA LEU A 254 -7.51 15.77 0.84
C LEU A 254 -6.25 16.61 1.04
N SER A 255 -6.20 17.36 2.13
CA SER A 255 -5.03 18.12 2.53
C SER A 255 -4.80 17.91 4.02
N HIS A 256 -3.57 17.56 4.39
CA HIS A 256 -3.14 17.37 5.76
C HIS A 256 -1.67 17.79 5.88
N ARG A 257 -1.24 18.15 7.09
CA ARG A 257 0.13 18.63 7.36
C ARG A 257 1.14 17.48 7.36
N ASP A 258 0.80 16.38 8.02
CA ASP A 258 1.76 15.32 8.32
C ASP A 258 1.81 14.21 7.27
N TRP A 259 0.79 14.07 6.44
CA TRP A 259 0.73 13.05 5.39
C TRP A 259 0.15 13.66 4.13
N ARG A 260 0.44 13.04 2.98
CA ARG A 260 -0.09 13.45 1.68
C ARG A 260 -0.77 12.30 0.98
N VAL A 261 -1.75 12.62 0.13
CA VAL A 261 -2.29 11.67 -0.84
C VAL A 261 -1.26 11.46 -1.94
N PHE A 262 -0.70 10.26 -2.03
CA PHE A 262 0.21 9.90 -3.11
C PHE A 262 -0.56 9.48 -4.36
N GLN A 263 -1.60 8.65 -4.19
CA GLN A 263 -2.45 8.19 -5.26
C GLN A 263 -3.91 8.15 -4.79
N SER A 264 -4.85 8.42 -5.70
CA SER A 264 -6.27 8.15 -5.48
C SER A 264 -6.86 7.47 -6.70
N VAL A 265 -7.64 6.42 -6.46
CA VAL A 265 -8.32 5.63 -7.49
C VAL A 265 -9.80 5.58 -7.16
N LEU A 266 -10.64 6.08 -8.06
CA LEU A 266 -12.08 5.91 -8.00
C LEU A 266 -12.45 4.64 -8.76
N ILE A 267 -13.19 3.72 -8.17
CA ILE A 267 -13.77 2.54 -8.84
C ILE A 267 -15.30 2.63 -8.83
N THR A 268 -15.95 1.69 -9.50
CA THR A 268 -17.40 1.49 -9.39
C THR A 268 -17.69 0.02 -9.23
N LYS A 269 -18.32 -0.36 -8.12
CA LYS A 269 -18.76 -1.72 -7.81
C LYS A 269 -20.13 -1.97 -8.42
N GLN A 270 -20.22 -2.92 -9.35
CA GLN A 270 -21.46 -3.32 -10.02
C GLN A 270 -21.81 -4.77 -9.67
N PRO A 271 -23.10 -5.13 -9.62
CA PRO A 271 -23.48 -6.53 -9.48
C PRO A 271 -22.97 -7.34 -10.68
N LYS A 272 -22.39 -8.51 -10.40
CA LYS A 272 -21.99 -9.45 -11.46
C LYS A 272 -23.24 -9.81 -12.27
N ARG A 273 -23.26 -9.49 -13.57
CA ARG A 273 -24.32 -9.94 -14.45
C ARG A 273 -24.25 -11.47 -14.49
N ARG A 274 -25.36 -12.13 -14.17
CA ARG A 274 -25.45 -13.57 -14.42
C ARG A 274 -25.27 -13.78 -15.94
N PRO A 275 -24.39 -14.71 -16.36
CA PRO A 275 -24.20 -15.02 -17.77
C PRO A 275 -25.51 -15.50 -18.41
#